data_AF-A0A8T7ELV3-F1
#
_entry.id   AF-A0A8T7ELV3-F1
#
_cell.length_a   1.000
_cell.length_b   1.000
_cell.length_c   1.000
_cell.angle_alpha   90.00
_cell.angle_beta   90.00
_cell.angle_gamma   90.00
#
_symmetry.space_group_name_H-M   'P 1'
#
loop_
_entity.id
_entity.type
_entity.pdbx_description
1 polymer ?
#
loop_
_entity_poly.entity_id
_entity_poly.type
_entity_poly.pdbx_seq_one_letter_code
_entity_poly.pdbx_strand_id
1 'polypeptide(L)'
;MTNARTFLIEPFDIMLHATEEGVSALQARFSTWLRTLSGEARFLCWQMPATLDAKIATLDEAELVTDDDQRRDLLVEYRREYERMNNGAEYQRALCGMALWNDQNPRAIAGGLSSSFDTPVTEAAFPALFEGQYELRDRPFWHLAPSGRPGGRPYWAVLTSYEFAPSTWNFFRPLPPLLRLNFPLALAVDIPKTYDRNAAVDAVESIIQAYQVHLAGVRGEDSRSVQRVNDCRRALQEINNGDALHLVQIAVAVAADDLDTLKERVAAVVNETRAWFSLRQEMGELLSRAVSFFSAKRTKEINLPETTWPVTSRELALMLAPLGYRKLSTTDGVLRGEAVGGAYPVFHNSWRDKRATHEVWVGQSGYGKTFALNCYLTREYAENGISFDLLEPMGHGRHIADAFGLPWYVLSAKATKLNPQDVMFPTLIEQVSHTTRLYETVLGRQLSGGQRENLERGLLGEALETLYRGFPDLNRVSPDLAPTCETVCDVLSQARRQARHSSHRP
;
A
#
# COMPACT_ATOMS: atom_id res chain seq x y z
N MET A 1 14.60 -30.79 -11.32
CA MET A 1 13.86 -30.37 -10.10
C MET A 1 13.67 -28.88 -10.19
N THR A 2 12.44 -28.39 -10.11
CA THR A 2 12.13 -26.95 -10.26
C THR A 2 12.57 -26.20 -9.01
N ASN A 3 13.46 -25.22 -9.14
CA ASN A 3 13.86 -24.37 -8.03
C ASN A 3 12.69 -23.50 -7.56
N ALA A 4 12.63 -23.19 -6.27
CA ALA A 4 11.64 -22.28 -5.73
C ALA A 4 11.84 -20.88 -6.33
N ARG A 5 10.75 -20.22 -6.71
CA ARG A 5 10.70 -18.78 -6.98
C ARG A 5 10.05 -18.10 -5.78
N THR A 6 10.74 -17.12 -5.22
CA THR A 6 10.28 -16.39 -4.03
C THR A 6 9.96 -14.95 -4.40
N PHE A 7 8.80 -14.49 -3.93
CA PHE A 7 8.30 -13.14 -4.18
C PHE A 7 7.99 -12.49 -2.84
N LEU A 8 8.40 -11.22 -2.68
CA LEU A 8 7.96 -10.37 -1.58
C LEU A 8 6.77 -9.56 -2.04
N ILE A 9 5.76 -9.48 -1.18
CA ILE A 9 4.48 -8.84 -1.44
C ILE A 9 4.28 -7.77 -0.38
N GLU A 10 4.05 -6.53 -0.81
CA GLU A 10 3.76 -5.44 0.12
C GLU A 10 2.35 -5.63 0.70
N PRO A 11 2.17 -5.61 2.04
CA PRO A 11 0.84 -5.67 2.62
C PRO A 11 0.03 -4.42 2.27
N PHE A 12 -1.26 -4.59 1.99
CA PHE A 12 -2.22 -3.50 1.78
C PHE A 12 -3.08 -3.29 3.02
N ASP A 13 -3.81 -2.17 3.07
CA ASP A 13 -4.74 -1.89 4.16
C ASP A 13 -6.13 -2.47 3.85
N ILE A 14 -6.50 -3.55 4.53
CA ILE A 14 -7.81 -4.19 4.36
C ILE A 14 -8.97 -3.28 4.74
N MET A 15 -8.74 -2.22 5.53
CA MET A 15 -9.79 -1.28 5.90
C MET A 15 -10.34 -0.52 4.69
N LEU A 16 -9.58 -0.44 3.59
CA LEU A 16 -10.06 0.07 2.30
C LEU A 16 -11.17 -0.80 1.68
N HIS A 17 -11.28 -2.05 2.12
CA HIS A 17 -12.26 -3.04 1.65
C HIS A 17 -13.25 -3.44 2.76
N ALA A 18 -13.35 -2.71 3.86
CA ALA A 18 -14.08 -3.14 5.07
C ALA A 18 -15.61 -3.34 4.89
N THR A 19 -16.18 -3.00 3.74
CA THR A 19 -17.59 -3.30 3.42
C THR A 19 -17.77 -4.79 3.11
N GLU A 20 -18.96 -5.35 3.33
CA GLU A 20 -19.25 -6.75 3.02
C GLU A 20 -18.98 -7.08 1.55
N GLU A 21 -19.41 -6.20 0.64
CA GLU A 21 -19.13 -6.29 -0.79
C GLU A 21 -17.63 -6.21 -1.10
N GLY A 22 -16.89 -5.32 -0.41
CA GLY A 22 -15.46 -5.14 -0.59
C GLY A 22 -14.67 -6.39 -0.19
N VAL A 23 -14.97 -6.97 0.98
CA VAL A 23 -14.35 -8.21 1.47
C VAL A 23 -14.68 -9.40 0.57
N SER A 24 -15.92 -9.51 0.10
CA SER A 24 -16.34 -10.57 -0.83
C SER A 24 -15.63 -10.46 -2.19
N ALA A 25 -15.53 -9.26 -2.74
CA ALA A 25 -14.78 -9.00 -3.97
C ALA A 25 -13.29 -9.32 -3.81
N LEU A 26 -12.70 -8.99 -2.66
CA LEU A 26 -11.32 -9.34 -2.33
C LEU A 26 -11.12 -10.86 -2.28
N GLN A 27 -12.03 -11.59 -1.62
CA GLN A 27 -11.99 -13.07 -1.57
C GLN A 27 -12.06 -13.66 -2.98
N ALA A 28 -12.97 -13.16 -3.83
CA ALA A 28 -13.15 -13.65 -5.19
C ALA A 28 -11.90 -13.45 -6.04
N ARG A 29 -11.23 -12.30 -5.91
CA ARG A 29 -9.95 -12.02 -6.61
C ARG A 29 -8.85 -12.98 -6.19
N PHE A 30 -8.65 -13.17 -4.88
CA PHE A 30 -7.64 -14.07 -4.35
C PHE A 30 -7.93 -15.52 -4.77
N SER A 31 -9.19 -15.95 -4.66
CA SER A 31 -9.62 -17.28 -5.10
C SER A 31 -9.36 -17.49 -6.59
N THR A 32 -9.64 -16.49 -7.43
CA THR A 32 -9.40 -16.58 -8.89
C THR A 32 -7.95 -16.88 -9.21
N TRP A 33 -7.01 -16.25 -8.50
CA TRP A 33 -5.59 -16.55 -8.66
C TRP A 33 -5.25 -17.96 -8.13
N LEU A 34 -5.74 -18.32 -6.94
CA LEU A 34 -5.48 -19.63 -6.32
C LEU A 34 -5.95 -20.81 -7.17
N ARG A 35 -7.04 -20.65 -7.93
CA ARG A 35 -7.52 -21.64 -8.92
C ARG A 35 -6.49 -21.99 -9.98
N THR A 36 -5.56 -21.07 -10.27
CA THR A 36 -4.51 -21.26 -11.28
C THR A 36 -3.26 -21.97 -10.75
N LEU A 37 -3.20 -22.22 -9.44
CA LEU A 37 -2.09 -22.95 -8.84
C LEU A 37 -2.04 -24.39 -9.35
N SER A 38 -0.92 -24.74 -9.98
CA SER A 38 -0.69 -26.07 -10.59
C SER A 38 0.37 -26.89 -9.84
N GLY A 39 0.86 -26.42 -8.71
CA GLY A 39 1.93 -27.07 -7.95
C GLY A 39 2.00 -26.67 -6.48
N GLU A 40 3.12 -27.03 -5.85
CA GLU A 40 3.46 -26.64 -4.49
C GLU A 40 3.57 -25.11 -4.39
N ALA A 41 3.01 -24.54 -3.32
CA ALA A 41 3.09 -23.12 -3.02
C ALA A 41 3.24 -22.92 -1.51
N ARG A 42 3.81 -21.78 -1.09
CA ARG A 42 3.88 -21.42 0.32
C ARG A 42 3.74 -19.92 0.48
N PHE A 43 2.76 -19.51 1.27
CA PHE A 43 2.65 -18.14 1.73
C PHE A 43 3.33 -17.98 3.08
N LEU A 44 4.06 -16.88 3.24
CA LEU A 44 4.78 -16.53 4.47
C LEU A 44 4.43 -15.11 4.88
N CYS A 45 4.28 -14.90 6.18
CA CYS A 45 4.15 -13.58 6.79
C CYS A 45 5.10 -13.49 7.98
N TRP A 46 6.02 -12.53 7.95
CA TRP A 46 6.90 -12.21 9.07
C TRP A 46 6.39 -10.95 9.76
N GLN A 47 6.21 -11.06 11.07
CA GLN A 47 5.94 -9.96 11.96
C GLN A 47 7.17 -9.72 12.82
N MET A 48 7.81 -8.58 12.61
CA MET A 48 9.06 -8.20 13.26
C MET A 48 8.88 -6.87 13.97
N PRO A 49 9.63 -6.59 15.05
CA PRO A 49 9.71 -5.26 15.62
C PRO A 49 10.15 -4.25 14.57
N ALA A 50 9.63 -3.04 14.66
CA ALA A 50 10.03 -1.94 13.80
C ALA A 50 10.18 -0.67 14.63
N THR A 51 11.06 0.23 14.21
CA THR A 51 11.30 1.51 14.87
C THR A 51 11.32 2.62 13.85
N LEU A 52 11.19 3.86 14.32
CA LEU A 52 11.38 5.07 13.54
C LEU A 52 12.84 5.56 13.58
N ASP A 53 13.78 4.80 14.15
CA ASP A 53 15.16 5.24 14.36
C ASP A 53 15.85 5.65 13.07
N ALA A 54 15.63 4.90 11.98
CA ALA A 54 16.17 5.24 10.67
C ALA A 54 15.63 6.60 10.17
N LYS A 55 14.35 6.89 10.41
CA LYS A 55 13.73 8.17 10.06
C LYS A 55 14.30 9.31 10.90
N ILE A 56 14.43 9.09 12.20
CA ILE A 56 15.01 10.03 13.16
C ILE A 56 16.45 10.38 12.73
N ALA A 57 17.26 9.37 12.40
CA ALA A 57 18.62 9.56 11.90
C ALA A 57 18.67 10.33 10.58
N THR A 58 17.74 10.08 9.63
CA THR A 58 17.66 10.88 8.39
C THR A 58 17.39 12.36 8.67
N LEU A 59 16.54 12.67 9.65
CA LEU A 59 16.28 14.05 10.04
C LEU A 59 17.48 14.69 10.71
N ASP A 60 18.21 13.93 11.54
CA ASP A 60 19.45 14.37 12.19
C ASP A 60 20.53 14.74 11.16
N GLU A 61 20.71 13.90 10.14
CA GLU A 61 21.61 14.18 9.02
C GLU A 61 21.16 15.42 8.22
N ALA A 62 19.85 15.56 7.96
CA ALA A 62 19.31 16.72 7.25
C ALA A 62 19.49 18.04 8.02
N GLU A 63 19.41 18.00 9.36
CA GLU A 63 19.65 19.16 10.23
C GLU A 63 21.09 19.64 10.13
N LEU A 64 22.05 18.72 10.10
CA LEU A 64 23.48 19.04 10.01
C LEU A 64 23.88 19.66 8.67
N VAL A 65 23.18 19.30 7.60
CA VAL A 65 23.53 19.69 6.22
C VAL A 65 22.80 20.95 5.76
N THR A 66 21.66 21.32 6.37
CA THR A 66 20.87 22.47 5.89
C THR A 66 21.49 23.82 6.26
N ASP A 67 21.61 24.72 5.29
CA ASP A 67 22.04 26.12 5.51
C ASP A 67 20.88 27.06 5.85
N ASP A 68 19.64 26.56 5.80
CA ASP A 68 18.42 27.29 6.16
C ASP A 68 18.08 27.08 7.64
N ASP A 69 18.23 28.15 8.44
CA ASP A 69 17.95 28.18 9.89
C ASP A 69 16.50 27.83 10.21
N GLN A 70 15.55 28.27 9.39
CA GLN A 70 14.14 28.03 9.63
C GLN A 70 13.76 26.58 9.34
N ARG A 71 14.32 26.01 8.27
CA ARG A 71 14.20 24.58 8.00
C ARG A 71 14.84 23.75 9.11
N ARG A 72 15.98 24.20 9.64
CA ARG A 72 16.67 23.54 10.77
C ARG A 72 15.76 23.46 12.00
N ASP A 73 15.11 24.55 12.38
CA ASP A 73 14.18 24.57 13.52
C ASP A 73 13.02 23.57 13.33
N LEU A 74 12.46 23.50 12.12
CA LEU A 74 11.39 22.54 11.81
C LEU A 74 11.87 21.09 11.87
N LEU A 75 13.09 20.80 11.39
CA LEU A 75 13.69 19.47 11.46
C LEU A 75 13.85 19.01 12.92
N VAL A 76 14.29 19.91 13.81
CA VAL A 76 14.40 19.62 15.25
C VAL A 76 13.05 19.25 15.85
N GLU A 77 11.99 19.99 15.52
CA GLU A 77 10.64 19.74 16.04
C GLU A 77 10.05 18.42 15.48
N TYR A 78 10.19 18.15 14.19
CA TYR A 78 9.73 16.88 13.61
C TYR A 78 10.54 15.68 14.12
N ARG A 79 11.85 15.83 14.37
CA ARG A 79 12.66 14.79 15.01
C ARG A 79 12.12 14.45 16.39
N ARG A 80 11.87 15.46 17.23
CA ARG A 80 11.28 15.28 18.58
C ARG A 80 9.92 14.59 18.52
N GLU A 81 9.09 14.93 17.54
CA GLU A 81 7.80 14.28 17.36
C GLU A 81 7.94 12.80 16.98
N TYR A 82 8.85 12.47 16.06
CA TYR A 82 9.11 11.06 15.71
C TYR A 82 9.74 10.27 16.87
N GLU A 83 10.61 10.89 17.67
CA GLU A 83 11.13 10.29 18.91
C GLU A 83 10.01 10.00 19.91
N ARG A 84 9.09 10.96 20.09
CA ARG A 84 7.90 10.80 20.95
C ARG A 84 7.01 9.65 20.47
N MET A 85 6.77 9.56 19.15
CA MET A 85 6.01 8.46 18.55
C MET A 85 6.70 7.12 18.74
N ASN A 86 8.00 7.04 18.48
CA ASN A 86 8.80 5.82 18.61
C ASN A 86 8.82 5.29 20.06
N ASN A 87 8.94 6.19 21.04
CA ASN A 87 8.92 5.84 22.47
C ASN A 87 7.51 5.52 22.97
N GLY A 88 6.47 5.99 22.28
CA GLY A 88 5.07 5.83 22.69
C GLY A 88 4.39 4.56 22.17
N ALA A 89 5.01 3.82 21.25
CA ALA A 89 4.41 2.65 20.61
C ALA A 89 5.41 1.55 20.26
N GLU A 90 5.02 0.30 20.45
CA GLU A 90 5.78 -0.87 20.00
C GLU A 90 5.42 -1.18 18.55
N TYR A 91 6.03 -0.43 17.62
CA TYR A 91 5.77 -0.66 16.21
C TYR A 91 6.29 -2.02 15.74
N GLN A 92 5.61 -2.53 14.74
CA GLN A 92 5.89 -3.79 14.10
C GLN A 92 5.84 -3.59 12.59
N ARG A 93 6.62 -4.38 11.86
CA ARG A 93 6.56 -4.50 10.42
C ARG A 93 5.99 -5.86 10.07
N ALA A 94 5.09 -5.87 9.08
CA ALA A 94 4.65 -7.08 8.42
C ALA A 94 5.34 -7.16 7.06
N LEU A 95 5.99 -8.28 6.76
CA LEU A 95 6.47 -8.62 5.43
C LEU A 95 5.74 -9.87 4.98
N CYS A 96 5.19 -9.87 3.77
CA CYS A 96 4.55 -11.05 3.21
C CYS A 96 5.37 -11.57 2.03
N GLY A 97 5.31 -12.88 1.79
CA GLY A 97 5.97 -13.50 0.68
C GLY A 97 5.24 -14.73 0.15
N MET A 98 5.50 -15.06 -1.10
CA MET A 98 4.96 -16.23 -1.77
C MET A 98 6.10 -17.02 -2.41
N ALA A 99 6.15 -18.33 -2.12
CA ALA A 99 7.08 -19.29 -2.71
C ALA A 99 6.29 -20.16 -3.69
N LEU A 100 6.78 -20.31 -4.90
CA LEU A 100 6.16 -21.13 -5.93
C LEU A 100 7.20 -22.06 -6.54
N TRP A 101 6.88 -23.35 -6.63
CA TRP A 101 7.73 -24.35 -7.28
C TRP A 101 7.20 -24.66 -8.67
N ASN A 102 7.22 -23.66 -9.54
CA ASN A 102 6.76 -23.75 -10.93
C ASN A 102 7.84 -23.30 -11.93
N ASP A 103 7.74 -23.76 -13.17
CA ASP A 103 8.68 -23.42 -14.26
C ASP A 103 8.24 -22.16 -15.05
N GLN A 104 7.27 -21.41 -14.53
CA GLN A 104 6.73 -20.24 -15.21
C GLN A 104 7.70 -19.04 -15.15
N ASN A 105 7.53 -18.10 -16.09
CA ASN A 105 8.34 -16.89 -16.13
C ASN A 105 8.10 -16.04 -14.86
N PRO A 106 9.14 -15.70 -14.07
CA PRO A 106 8.98 -14.93 -12.83
C PRO A 106 8.27 -13.59 -13.00
N ARG A 107 8.49 -12.90 -14.13
CA ARG A 107 7.82 -11.63 -14.42
C ARG A 107 6.32 -11.81 -14.63
N ALA A 108 5.90 -12.90 -15.27
CA ALA A 108 4.50 -13.21 -15.46
C ALA A 108 3.82 -13.56 -14.13
N ILE A 109 4.51 -14.31 -13.27
CA ILE A 109 4.04 -14.64 -11.93
C ILE A 109 3.90 -13.37 -11.08
N ALA A 110 4.93 -12.53 -11.03
CA ALA A 110 4.91 -11.28 -10.28
C ALA A 110 3.78 -10.35 -10.76
N GLY A 111 3.57 -10.23 -12.09
CA GLY A 111 2.46 -9.48 -12.66
C GLY A 111 1.10 -10.06 -12.29
N GLY A 112 0.95 -11.39 -12.31
CA GLY A 112 -0.27 -12.08 -11.91
C GLY A 112 -0.57 -11.91 -10.42
N LEU A 113 0.43 -12.05 -9.54
CA LEU A 113 0.31 -11.79 -8.11
C LEU A 113 -0.05 -10.33 -7.84
N SER A 114 0.66 -9.38 -8.48
CA SER A 114 0.44 -7.95 -8.28
C SER A 114 -0.97 -7.52 -8.71
N SER A 115 -1.45 -8.00 -9.84
CA SER A 115 -2.83 -7.75 -10.29
C SER A 115 -3.87 -8.41 -9.37
N SER A 116 -3.61 -9.65 -8.93
CA SER A 116 -4.56 -10.43 -8.13
C SER A 116 -4.68 -9.92 -6.69
N PHE A 117 -3.59 -9.36 -6.15
CA PHE A 117 -3.54 -8.81 -4.79
C PHE A 117 -3.62 -7.27 -4.74
N ASP A 118 -3.59 -6.59 -5.89
CA ASP A 118 -3.60 -5.13 -6.03
C ASP A 118 -2.55 -4.45 -5.15
N THR A 119 -1.35 -4.99 -5.20
CA THR A 119 -0.21 -4.51 -4.42
C THR A 119 1.11 -4.80 -5.16
N PRO A 120 2.18 -4.02 -4.95
CA PRO A 120 3.48 -4.32 -5.54
C PRO A 120 4.03 -5.69 -5.13
N VAL A 121 4.62 -6.38 -6.10
CA VAL A 121 5.26 -7.69 -5.92
C VAL A 121 6.63 -7.68 -6.57
N THR A 122 7.64 -8.10 -5.81
CA THR A 122 9.03 -8.13 -6.27
C THR A 122 9.62 -9.53 -6.09
N GLU A 123 10.31 -10.06 -7.10
CA GLU A 123 11.09 -11.30 -6.94
C GLU A 123 12.30 -11.01 -6.04
N ALA A 124 12.34 -11.63 -4.87
CA ALA A 124 13.37 -11.45 -3.87
C ALA A 124 13.43 -12.64 -2.92
N ALA A 125 14.60 -12.89 -2.33
CA ALA A 125 14.76 -13.93 -1.32
C ALA A 125 13.94 -13.60 -0.06
N PHE A 126 13.44 -14.63 0.61
CA PHE A 126 12.82 -14.46 1.92
C PHE A 126 13.84 -14.03 2.98
N PRO A 127 13.44 -13.21 3.95
CA PRO A 127 14.27 -12.99 5.12
C PRO A 127 14.49 -14.31 5.86
N ALA A 128 15.66 -14.48 6.44
CA ALA A 128 15.92 -15.60 7.33
C ALA A 128 14.98 -15.49 8.55
N LEU A 129 14.49 -16.63 9.05
CA LEU A 129 13.71 -16.65 10.29
C LEU A 129 14.53 -16.13 11.47
N PHE A 130 15.81 -16.50 11.52
CA PHE A 130 16.79 -16.02 12.49
C PHE A 130 18.20 -16.09 11.89
N GLU A 131 19.11 -15.30 12.45
CA GLU A 131 20.51 -15.25 12.03
C GLU A 131 21.45 -15.92 13.04
N GLY A 132 22.52 -16.52 12.52
CA GLY A 132 23.54 -17.20 13.31
C GLY A 132 23.17 -18.63 13.69
N GLN A 133 23.98 -19.21 14.58
CA GLN A 133 23.84 -20.60 15.00
C GLN A 133 22.88 -20.74 16.19
N TYR A 134 22.08 -21.81 16.14
CA TYR A 134 21.09 -22.17 17.14
C TYR A 134 21.24 -23.65 17.50
N GLU A 135 21.04 -23.95 18.78
CA GLU A 135 21.01 -25.30 19.34
C GLU A 135 19.59 -25.68 19.74
N LEU A 136 19.24 -26.93 19.46
CA LEU A 136 18.01 -27.54 19.95
C LEU A 136 18.17 -27.90 21.44
N ARG A 137 17.25 -27.45 22.29
CA ARG A 137 17.24 -27.75 23.73
C ARG A 137 15.87 -28.26 24.16
N ASP A 138 15.85 -29.14 25.14
CA ASP A 138 14.65 -29.83 25.65
C ASP A 138 14.17 -29.33 27.02
N ARG A 139 15.02 -28.60 27.76
CA ARG A 139 14.72 -28.01 29.08
C ARG A 139 14.72 -26.50 29.03
N PRO A 140 13.72 -25.81 29.63
CA PRO A 140 12.59 -26.35 30.40
C PRO A 140 11.48 -26.97 29.52
N PHE A 141 11.51 -26.72 28.22
CA PHE A 141 10.70 -27.36 27.19
C PHE A 141 11.47 -27.30 25.86
N TRP A 142 10.97 -27.94 24.79
CA TRP A 142 11.62 -27.96 23.48
C TRP A 142 11.68 -26.57 22.82
N HIS A 143 12.86 -26.03 22.61
CA HIS A 143 13.05 -24.73 21.96
C HIS A 143 14.39 -24.68 21.21
N LEU A 144 14.56 -23.65 20.39
CA LEU A 144 15.83 -23.29 19.76
C LEU A 144 16.46 -22.16 20.56
N ALA A 145 17.67 -22.39 21.07
CA ALA A 145 18.45 -21.40 21.80
C ALA A 145 19.63 -20.92 20.95
N PRO A 146 19.99 -19.64 20.97
CA PRO A 146 21.18 -19.16 20.28
C PRO A 146 22.45 -19.83 20.87
N SER A 147 23.35 -20.31 20.00
CA SER A 147 24.64 -20.86 20.43
C SER A 147 25.77 -19.84 20.25
N GLY A 148 26.81 -19.94 21.09
CA GLY A 148 27.93 -18.99 21.12
C GLY A 148 27.64 -17.73 21.94
N ARG A 149 28.23 -16.57 21.57
CA ARG A 149 27.96 -15.30 22.27
C ARG A 149 26.50 -14.87 22.00
N PRO A 150 25.65 -14.78 23.04
CA PRO A 150 24.26 -14.37 22.89
C PRO A 150 24.22 -12.84 22.76
N GLY A 151 24.41 -12.32 21.55
CA GLY A 151 24.27 -10.89 21.26
C GLY A 151 22.82 -10.42 21.23
N GLY A 152 22.02 -10.75 22.26
CA GLY A 152 20.60 -10.41 22.32
C GLY A 152 19.72 -11.18 21.32
N ARG A 153 20.17 -12.34 20.83
CA ARG A 153 19.40 -13.18 19.91
C ARG A 153 18.26 -13.90 20.66
N PRO A 154 17.03 -13.93 20.12
CA PRO A 154 15.88 -14.51 20.82
C PRO A 154 15.89 -16.04 20.74
N TYR A 155 15.19 -16.66 21.68
CA TYR A 155 14.77 -18.06 21.65
C TYR A 155 13.58 -18.26 20.72
N TRP A 156 13.47 -19.44 20.10
CA TRP A 156 12.38 -19.76 19.18
C TRP A 156 11.64 -21.05 19.53
N ALA A 157 10.34 -21.04 19.29
CA ALA A 157 9.49 -22.22 19.22
C ALA A 157 8.74 -22.23 17.88
N VAL A 158 8.48 -23.43 17.35
CA VAL A 158 7.68 -23.61 16.13
C VAL A 158 6.49 -24.49 16.45
N LEU A 159 5.31 -24.04 16.02
CA LEU A 159 4.07 -24.77 16.10
C LEU A 159 3.60 -25.18 14.71
N THR A 160 2.98 -26.35 14.58
CA THR A 160 2.30 -26.78 13.34
C THR A 160 0.85 -27.15 13.61
N SER A 161 -0.02 -26.92 12.62
CA SER A 161 -1.42 -27.32 12.67
C SER A 161 -1.56 -28.83 12.56
N TYR A 162 -2.42 -29.42 13.40
CA TYR A 162 -2.73 -30.84 13.32
C TYR A 162 -4.23 -31.14 13.18
N GLU A 163 -5.09 -30.16 13.41
CA GLU A 163 -6.54 -30.30 13.28
C GLU A 163 -7.16 -28.94 12.93
N PHE A 164 -8.17 -28.93 12.07
CA PHE A 164 -8.95 -27.74 11.73
C PHE A 164 -10.38 -27.93 12.20
N ALA A 165 -10.92 -26.92 12.88
CA ALA A 165 -12.29 -26.92 13.35
C ALA A 165 -13.24 -26.52 12.20
N PRO A 166 -14.46 -27.08 12.16
CA PRO A 166 -15.50 -26.65 11.22
C PRO A 166 -16.07 -25.31 11.69
N SER A 167 -15.34 -24.23 11.44
CA SER A 167 -15.74 -22.86 11.76
C SER A 167 -15.66 -21.98 10.51
N THR A 168 -16.47 -20.92 10.46
CA THR A 168 -16.49 -20.00 9.33
C THR A 168 -15.31 -19.04 9.43
N TRP A 169 -14.38 -19.15 8.49
CA TRP A 169 -13.24 -18.23 8.39
C TRP A 169 -13.70 -16.96 7.67
N ASN A 170 -13.03 -15.85 7.95
CA ASN A 170 -13.13 -14.62 7.17
C ASN A 170 -11.79 -13.87 7.21
N PHE A 171 -11.70 -12.74 6.52
CA PHE A 171 -10.46 -11.97 6.49
C PHE A 171 -10.06 -11.34 7.83
N PHE A 172 -10.94 -11.34 8.84
CA PHE A 172 -10.69 -10.79 10.16
C PHE A 172 -10.40 -11.86 11.22
N ARG A 173 -10.67 -13.15 10.95
CA ARG A 173 -10.43 -14.30 11.85
C ARG A 173 -10.24 -15.58 11.05
N PRO A 174 -9.29 -16.47 11.41
CA PRO A 174 -8.50 -16.47 12.66
C PRO A 174 -7.11 -15.84 12.59
N LEU A 175 -6.56 -15.65 11.40
CA LEU A 175 -5.15 -15.29 11.27
C LEU A 175 -4.82 -13.87 11.75
N PRO A 176 -5.67 -12.85 11.56
CA PRO A 176 -5.27 -11.53 11.98
C PRO A 176 -5.20 -11.26 13.48
N PRO A 177 -6.03 -11.88 14.34
CA PRO A 177 -5.80 -11.88 15.77
C PRO A 177 -4.37 -12.28 16.15
N LEU A 178 -3.77 -13.27 15.45
CA LEU A 178 -2.35 -13.60 15.64
C LEU A 178 -1.45 -12.40 15.31
N LEU A 179 -1.73 -11.71 14.21
CA LEU A 179 -0.97 -10.52 13.83
C LEU A 179 -1.22 -9.31 14.72
N ARG A 180 -2.22 -9.35 15.61
CA ARG A 180 -2.42 -8.29 16.62
C ARG A 180 -1.66 -8.56 17.91
N LEU A 181 -1.05 -9.74 18.04
CA LEU A 181 -0.18 -10.03 19.17
C LEU A 181 1.07 -9.14 19.05
N ASN A 182 1.36 -8.33 20.07
CA ASN A 182 2.48 -7.39 20.05
C ASN A 182 3.84 -8.07 20.31
N PHE A 183 4.15 -9.16 19.60
CA PHE A 183 5.46 -9.79 19.67
C PHE A 183 5.93 -10.37 18.32
N PRO A 184 7.23 -10.64 18.14
CA PRO A 184 7.74 -11.19 16.90
C PRO A 184 7.22 -12.61 16.64
N LEU A 185 6.69 -12.83 15.45
CA LEU A 185 6.25 -14.15 14.99
C LEU A 185 6.38 -14.26 13.47
N ALA A 186 6.43 -15.49 12.96
CA ALA A 186 6.28 -15.77 11.55
C ALA A 186 5.19 -16.81 11.33
N LEU A 187 4.38 -16.63 10.30
CA LEU A 187 3.30 -17.52 9.89
C LEU A 187 3.61 -18.08 8.52
N ALA A 188 3.44 -19.38 8.36
CA ALA A 188 3.51 -20.08 7.09
C ALA A 188 2.20 -20.78 6.80
N VAL A 189 1.65 -20.53 5.61
CA VAL A 189 0.55 -21.30 5.02
C VAL A 189 1.15 -22.11 3.89
N ASP A 190 1.43 -23.38 4.17
CA ASP A 190 2.06 -24.32 3.26
C ASP A 190 0.99 -25.04 2.43
N ILE A 191 1.17 -25.08 1.11
CA ILE A 191 0.25 -25.69 0.15
C ILE A 191 1.02 -26.79 -0.60
N PRO A 192 1.20 -27.98 -0.01
CA PRO A 192 1.99 -29.05 -0.61
C PRO A 192 1.36 -29.67 -1.87
N LYS A 193 0.05 -29.51 -2.06
CA LYS A 193 -0.64 -30.09 -3.22
C LYS A 193 -1.90 -29.31 -3.56
N THR A 194 -2.09 -29.07 -4.85
CA THR A 194 -3.38 -28.70 -5.44
C THR A 194 -3.84 -29.86 -6.31
N TYR A 195 -5.07 -30.32 -6.11
CA TYR A 195 -5.65 -31.40 -6.91
C TYR A 195 -6.08 -30.88 -8.28
N ASP A 196 -5.91 -31.72 -9.31
CA ASP A 196 -6.66 -31.52 -10.55
C ASP A 196 -8.16 -31.72 -10.28
N ARG A 197 -9.01 -31.15 -11.13
CA ARG A 197 -10.46 -31.13 -10.91
C ARG A 197 -11.06 -32.51 -10.71
N ASN A 198 -10.68 -33.48 -11.54
CA ASN A 198 -11.27 -34.82 -11.49
C ASN A 198 -10.83 -35.55 -10.21
N ALA A 199 -9.53 -35.50 -9.90
CA ALA A 199 -9.02 -36.09 -8.65
C ALA A 199 -9.59 -35.39 -7.40
N ALA A 200 -9.88 -34.09 -7.47
CA ALA A 200 -10.54 -33.37 -6.39
C ALA A 200 -11.98 -33.87 -6.17
N VAL A 201 -12.76 -34.02 -7.25
CA VAL A 201 -14.12 -34.58 -7.18
C VAL A 201 -14.08 -36.00 -6.63
N ASP A 202 -13.22 -36.86 -7.17
CA ASP A 202 -13.08 -38.25 -6.74
C ASP A 202 -12.69 -38.35 -5.25
N ALA A 203 -11.76 -37.50 -4.80
CA ALA A 203 -11.31 -37.47 -3.41
C ALA A 203 -12.46 -37.09 -2.46
N VAL A 204 -13.25 -36.08 -2.80
CA VAL A 204 -14.36 -35.63 -1.94
C VAL A 204 -15.53 -36.61 -2.00
N GLU A 205 -15.86 -37.16 -3.16
CA GLU A 205 -16.91 -38.18 -3.31
C GLU A 205 -16.58 -39.46 -2.53
N SER A 206 -15.33 -39.91 -2.57
CA SER A 206 -14.87 -41.08 -1.80
C SER A 206 -15.06 -40.88 -0.29
N ILE A 207 -14.77 -39.67 0.22
CA ILE A 207 -15.02 -39.32 1.63
C ILE A 207 -16.53 -39.36 1.94
N ILE A 208 -17.36 -38.76 1.08
CA ILE A 208 -18.82 -38.77 1.27
C ILE A 208 -19.35 -40.21 1.34
N GLN A 209 -18.92 -41.08 0.43
CA GLN A 209 -19.33 -42.49 0.41
C GLN A 209 -18.91 -43.21 1.69
N ALA A 210 -17.68 -43.00 2.16
CA ALA A 210 -17.18 -43.61 3.40
C ALA A 210 -18.03 -43.19 4.62
N TYR A 211 -18.36 -41.91 4.76
CA TYR A 211 -19.22 -41.44 5.86
C TYR A 211 -20.67 -41.89 5.71
N GLN A 212 -21.21 -42.01 4.50
CA GLN A 212 -22.56 -42.54 4.29
C GLN A 212 -22.67 -44.01 4.69
N VAL A 213 -21.66 -44.83 4.36
CA VAL A 213 -21.59 -46.22 4.82
C VAL A 213 -21.49 -46.29 6.35
N HIS A 214 -20.68 -45.42 6.97
CA HIS A 214 -20.59 -45.32 8.43
C HIS A 214 -21.94 -44.97 9.06
N LEU A 215 -22.59 -43.91 8.56
CA LEU A 215 -23.91 -43.46 9.03
C LEU A 215 -25.00 -44.52 8.86
N ALA A 216 -24.96 -45.32 7.79
CA ALA A 216 -25.90 -46.42 7.58
C ALA A 216 -25.73 -47.58 8.59
N GLY A 217 -24.54 -47.75 9.16
CA GLY A 217 -24.23 -48.80 10.14
C GLY A 217 -24.43 -48.40 11.61
N VAL A 218 -24.54 -47.10 11.92
CA VAL A 218 -24.66 -46.59 13.29
C VAL A 218 -26.13 -46.50 13.70
N ARG A 219 -26.50 -47.16 14.80
CA ARG A 219 -27.82 -47.01 15.44
C ARG A 219 -27.83 -45.74 16.32
N GLY A 220 -27.89 -44.57 15.68
CA GLY A 220 -27.95 -43.25 16.34
C GLY A 220 -27.53 -42.12 15.38
N GLU A 221 -27.99 -40.89 15.63
CA GLU A 221 -27.56 -39.72 14.84
C GLU A 221 -26.15 -39.29 15.26
N ASP A 222 -25.14 -39.60 14.44
CA ASP A 222 -23.80 -39.03 14.57
C ASP A 222 -23.76 -37.66 13.86
N SER A 223 -24.04 -36.61 14.63
CA SER A 223 -24.08 -35.22 14.15
C SER A 223 -22.76 -34.75 13.51
N ARG A 224 -21.60 -35.28 13.96
CA ARG A 224 -20.29 -34.91 13.39
C ARG A 224 -20.11 -35.50 12.00
N SER A 225 -20.49 -36.76 11.81
CA SER A 225 -20.45 -37.41 10.49
C SER A 225 -21.43 -36.76 9.51
N VAL A 226 -22.62 -36.35 9.97
CA VAL A 226 -23.58 -35.59 9.15
C VAL A 226 -23.00 -34.23 8.73
N GLN A 227 -22.39 -33.50 9.66
CA GLN A 227 -21.76 -32.21 9.37
C GLN A 227 -20.62 -32.37 8.35
N ARG A 228 -19.76 -33.38 8.50
CA ARG A 228 -18.68 -33.68 7.55
C ARG A 228 -19.20 -33.95 6.13
N VAL A 229 -20.30 -34.68 6.00
CA VAL A 229 -20.93 -34.92 4.68
C VAL A 229 -21.45 -33.60 4.08
N ASN A 230 -22.05 -32.72 4.89
CA ASN A 230 -22.52 -31.42 4.41
C ASN A 230 -21.37 -30.51 3.98
N ASP A 231 -20.27 -30.47 4.73
CA ASP A 231 -19.06 -29.72 4.36
C ASP A 231 -18.45 -30.26 3.06
N CYS A 232 -18.38 -31.58 2.87
CA CYS A 232 -17.92 -32.19 1.63
C CYS A 232 -18.84 -31.86 0.44
N ARG A 233 -20.17 -31.84 0.64
CA ARG A 233 -21.13 -31.42 -0.40
C ARG A 233 -20.97 -29.95 -0.78
N ARG A 234 -20.72 -29.07 0.21
CA ARG A 234 -20.40 -27.66 -0.04
C ARG A 234 -19.12 -27.56 -0.87
N ALA A 235 -18.05 -28.25 -0.48
CA ALA A 235 -16.80 -28.27 -1.22
C ALA A 235 -16.98 -28.78 -2.67
N LEU A 236 -17.78 -29.84 -2.90
CA LEU A 236 -18.12 -30.30 -4.26
C LEU A 236 -18.85 -29.23 -5.08
N GLN A 237 -19.81 -28.52 -4.47
CA GLN A 237 -20.51 -27.43 -5.15
C GLN A 237 -19.53 -26.31 -5.55
N GLU A 238 -18.59 -25.97 -4.67
CA GLU A 238 -17.56 -24.96 -4.92
C GLU A 238 -16.58 -25.39 -6.02
N ILE A 239 -16.14 -26.66 -6.01
CA ILE A 239 -15.30 -27.24 -7.07
C ILE A 239 -16.04 -27.22 -8.42
N ASN A 240 -17.33 -27.54 -8.41
CA ASN A 240 -18.17 -27.48 -9.62
C ASN A 240 -18.33 -26.04 -10.14
N ASN A 241 -18.29 -25.05 -9.25
CA ASN A 241 -18.27 -23.62 -9.59
C ASN A 241 -16.87 -23.10 -9.98
N GLY A 242 -15.87 -24.00 -10.09
CA GLY A 242 -14.55 -23.70 -10.61
C GLY A 242 -13.46 -23.47 -9.56
N ASP A 243 -13.73 -23.65 -8.26
CA ASP A 243 -12.66 -23.65 -7.26
C ASP A 243 -11.77 -24.89 -7.37
N ALA A 244 -10.48 -24.73 -7.06
CA ALA A 244 -9.57 -25.87 -6.90
C ALA A 244 -9.58 -26.36 -5.46
N LEU A 245 -9.17 -27.62 -5.26
CA LEU A 245 -9.01 -28.22 -3.93
C LEU A 245 -7.52 -28.26 -3.57
N HIS A 246 -7.17 -27.67 -2.43
CA HIS A 246 -5.80 -27.53 -1.94
C HIS A 246 -5.63 -28.31 -0.64
N LEU A 247 -4.50 -28.98 -0.47
CA LEU A 247 -4.04 -29.45 0.83
C LEU A 247 -3.23 -28.36 1.49
N VAL A 248 -3.54 -28.03 2.75
CA VAL A 248 -2.92 -26.91 3.45
C VAL A 248 -2.47 -27.29 4.85
N GLN A 249 -1.30 -26.78 5.26
CA GLN A 249 -0.80 -26.87 6.62
C GLN A 249 -0.35 -25.49 7.09
N ILE A 250 -0.61 -25.17 8.36
CA ILE A 250 -0.18 -23.91 8.97
C ILE A 250 0.98 -24.19 9.92
N ALA A 251 2.03 -23.37 9.84
CA ALA A 251 3.10 -23.35 10.83
C ALA A 251 3.30 -21.93 11.38
N VAL A 252 3.57 -21.81 12.67
CA VAL A 252 3.81 -20.53 13.34
C VAL A 252 5.12 -20.62 14.12
N ALA A 253 6.07 -19.73 13.84
CA ALA A 253 7.28 -19.57 14.63
C ALA A 253 7.11 -18.36 15.54
N VAL A 254 7.49 -18.51 16.81
CA VAL A 254 7.36 -17.47 17.84
C VAL A 254 8.74 -17.24 18.45
N ALA A 255 9.11 -15.97 18.61
CA ALA A 255 10.37 -15.57 19.23
C ALA A 255 10.14 -14.93 20.59
N ALA A 256 11.10 -15.05 21.51
CA ALA A 256 11.17 -14.25 22.73
C ALA A 256 12.59 -14.14 23.28
N ASP A 257 12.87 -13.11 24.08
CA ASP A 257 14.21 -12.84 24.61
C ASP A 257 14.57 -13.75 25.80
N ASP A 258 13.56 -14.34 26.43
CA ASP A 258 13.69 -15.31 27.51
C ASP A 258 12.67 -16.45 27.40
N LEU A 259 12.90 -17.51 28.17
CA LEU A 259 12.14 -18.76 28.08
C LEU A 259 10.74 -18.68 28.70
N ASP A 260 10.55 -17.84 29.72
CA ASP A 260 9.25 -17.67 30.37
C ASP A 260 8.32 -16.89 29.44
N THR A 261 8.81 -15.79 28.87
CA THR A 261 8.12 -15.03 27.83
C THR A 261 7.83 -15.89 26.60
N LEU A 262 8.77 -16.75 26.17
CA LEU A 262 8.53 -17.66 25.04
C LEU A 262 7.33 -18.58 25.31
N LYS A 263 7.26 -19.16 26.50
CA LYS A 263 6.18 -20.05 26.90
C LYS A 263 4.84 -19.33 26.93
N GLU A 264 4.80 -18.10 27.45
CA GLU A 264 3.60 -17.25 27.45
C GLU A 264 3.13 -16.92 26.04
N ARG A 265 4.05 -16.53 25.15
CA ARG A 265 3.72 -16.21 23.75
C ARG A 265 3.21 -17.43 22.98
N VAL A 266 3.81 -18.60 23.20
CA VAL A 266 3.32 -19.89 22.64
C VAL A 266 1.89 -20.17 23.12
N ALA A 267 1.62 -20.01 24.42
CA ALA A 267 0.28 -20.20 24.96
C ALA A 267 -0.73 -19.19 24.38
N ALA A 268 -0.33 -17.93 24.19
CA ALA A 268 -1.17 -16.91 23.56
C ALA A 268 -1.56 -17.29 22.13
N VAL A 269 -0.60 -17.74 21.30
CA VAL A 269 -0.85 -18.20 19.92
C VAL A 269 -1.82 -19.39 19.89
N VAL A 270 -1.64 -20.38 20.77
CA VAL A 270 -2.53 -21.55 20.86
C VAL A 270 -3.94 -21.13 21.30
N ASN A 271 -4.04 -20.29 22.33
CA ASN A 271 -5.33 -19.83 22.84
C ASN A 271 -6.11 -19.02 21.79
N GLU A 272 -5.41 -18.22 20.99
CA GLU A 272 -6.03 -17.36 19.99
C GLU A 272 -6.46 -18.12 18.72
N THR A 273 -5.96 -19.34 18.50
CA THR A 273 -6.28 -20.14 17.30
C THR A 273 -7.20 -21.33 17.59
N ARG A 274 -7.30 -21.78 18.85
CA ARG A 274 -8.00 -23.02 19.24
C ARG A 274 -9.44 -23.19 18.74
N ALA A 275 -10.16 -22.09 18.50
CA ALA A 275 -11.55 -22.15 18.00
C ALA A 275 -11.64 -22.43 16.48
N TRP A 276 -10.51 -22.37 15.77
CA TRP A 276 -10.43 -22.51 14.33
C TRP A 276 -9.48 -23.61 13.87
N PHE A 277 -8.33 -23.75 14.52
CA PHE A 277 -7.41 -24.84 14.28
C PHE A 277 -6.53 -25.08 15.49
N SER A 278 -6.12 -26.33 15.67
CA SER A 278 -5.28 -26.76 16.78
C SER A 278 -3.82 -26.76 16.35
N LEU A 279 -3.00 -26.07 17.13
CA LEU A 279 -1.55 -25.99 16.96
C LEU A 279 -0.86 -26.86 18.01
N ARG A 280 0.17 -27.59 17.61
CA ARG A 280 1.09 -28.28 18.53
C ARG A 280 2.49 -27.70 18.37
N GLN A 281 3.21 -27.56 19.47
CA GLN A 281 4.63 -27.25 19.44
C GLN A 281 5.43 -28.45 18.96
N GLU A 282 6.31 -28.24 17.99
CA GLU A 282 7.20 -29.28 17.50
C GLU A 282 8.32 -29.57 18.50
N MET A 283 8.72 -30.83 18.58
CA MET A 283 9.65 -31.34 19.60
C MET A 283 10.81 -32.09 18.95
N GLY A 284 11.98 -32.04 19.57
CA GLY A 284 13.14 -32.80 19.12
C GLY A 284 13.58 -32.41 17.70
N GLU A 285 13.94 -33.41 16.90
CA GLU A 285 14.37 -33.20 15.51
C GLU A 285 13.27 -32.57 14.64
N LEU A 286 11.99 -32.80 14.96
CA LEU A 286 10.86 -32.22 14.22
C LEU A 286 10.87 -30.69 14.33
N LEU A 287 11.27 -30.13 15.48
CA LEU A 287 11.41 -28.68 15.67
C LEU A 287 12.46 -28.09 14.70
N SER A 288 13.63 -28.73 14.60
CA SER A 288 14.69 -28.32 13.68
C SER A 288 14.23 -28.38 12.22
N ARG A 289 13.50 -29.43 11.85
CA ARG A 289 12.93 -29.57 10.50
C ARG A 289 11.85 -28.52 10.24
N ALA A 290 10.96 -28.25 11.19
CA ALA A 290 9.84 -27.32 11.05
C ALA A 290 10.25 -25.87 10.75
N VAL A 291 11.44 -25.44 11.18
CA VAL A 291 12.03 -24.14 10.77
C VAL A 291 12.09 -24.01 9.25
N SER A 292 12.25 -25.12 8.52
CA SER A 292 12.32 -25.13 7.06
C SER A 292 11.02 -24.66 6.38
N PHE A 293 9.88 -24.63 7.08
CA PHE A 293 8.67 -24.00 6.54
C PHE A 293 8.90 -22.52 6.21
N PHE A 294 9.72 -21.82 6.99
CA PHE A 294 10.03 -20.39 6.80
C PHE A 294 11.16 -20.15 5.80
N SER A 295 11.37 -21.09 4.87
CA SER A 295 12.41 -21.05 3.83
C SER A 295 11.84 -21.45 2.47
N ALA A 296 12.68 -21.39 1.44
CA ALA A 296 12.35 -21.82 0.08
C ALA A 296 12.45 -23.36 -0.14
N LYS A 297 12.49 -24.15 0.95
CA LYS A 297 12.57 -25.61 0.90
C LYS A 297 11.20 -26.25 0.65
N ARG A 298 11.12 -27.23 -0.26
CA ARG A 298 9.87 -27.93 -0.60
C ARG A 298 9.33 -28.73 0.59
N THR A 299 8.01 -28.84 0.73
CA THR A 299 7.38 -29.55 1.86
C THR A 299 7.85 -31.00 1.98
N LYS A 300 7.97 -31.71 0.86
CA LYS A 300 8.47 -33.11 0.85
C LYS A 300 9.88 -33.26 1.41
N GLU A 301 10.71 -32.22 1.30
CA GLU A 301 12.08 -32.22 1.81
C GLU A 301 12.17 -31.82 3.29
N ILE A 302 11.11 -31.24 3.85
CA ILE A 302 11.01 -30.91 5.28
C ILE A 302 10.89 -32.20 6.10
N ASN A 303 10.21 -33.22 5.57
CA ASN A 303 10.07 -34.54 6.17
C ASN A 303 9.45 -34.49 7.58
N LEU A 304 8.30 -33.82 7.68
CA LEU A 304 7.42 -33.82 8.84
C LEU A 304 6.17 -34.69 8.57
N PRO A 305 5.50 -35.20 9.62
CA PRO A 305 4.23 -35.90 9.47
C PRO A 305 3.21 -35.03 8.74
N GLU A 306 2.55 -35.58 7.72
CA GLU A 306 1.53 -34.87 6.97
C GLU A 306 0.29 -34.63 7.85
N THR A 307 0.07 -33.37 8.21
CA THR A 307 -1.13 -32.90 8.92
C THR A 307 -1.87 -31.84 8.11
N THR A 308 -2.02 -32.12 6.83
CA THR A 308 -2.67 -31.22 5.88
C THR A 308 -4.19 -31.30 5.96
N TRP A 309 -4.85 -30.19 5.70
CA TRP A 309 -6.30 -30.08 5.63
C TRP A 309 -6.76 -29.67 4.23
N PRO A 310 -7.78 -30.35 3.66
CA PRO A 310 -8.32 -29.98 2.35
C PRO A 310 -9.18 -28.71 2.46
N VAL A 311 -8.93 -27.73 1.59
CA VAL A 311 -9.70 -26.48 1.50
C VAL A 311 -9.91 -26.08 0.04
N THR A 312 -11.00 -25.37 -0.25
CA THR A 312 -11.23 -24.82 -1.59
C THR A 312 -10.46 -23.52 -1.80
N SER A 313 -10.28 -23.08 -3.05
CA SER A 313 -9.56 -21.83 -3.37
C SER A 313 -10.12 -20.62 -2.64
N ARG A 314 -11.44 -20.55 -2.42
CA ARG A 314 -12.07 -19.46 -1.67
C ARG A 314 -11.78 -19.51 -0.17
N GLU A 315 -11.66 -20.69 0.42
CA GLU A 315 -11.29 -20.84 1.83
C GLU A 315 -9.80 -20.55 2.03
N LEU A 316 -8.95 -21.02 1.11
CA LEU A 316 -7.52 -20.71 1.09
C LEU A 316 -7.25 -19.20 0.93
N ALA A 317 -8.07 -18.48 0.16
CA ALA A 317 -7.97 -17.02 0.04
C ALA A 317 -8.01 -16.31 1.40
N LEU A 318 -8.84 -16.81 2.33
CA LEU A 318 -8.96 -16.25 3.68
C LEU A 318 -7.72 -16.54 4.53
N MET A 319 -6.96 -17.58 4.21
CA MET A 319 -5.68 -17.87 4.87
C MET A 319 -4.56 -16.91 4.43
N LEU A 320 -4.78 -16.14 3.36
CA LEU A 320 -3.89 -15.06 2.93
C LEU A 320 -4.26 -13.70 3.55
N ALA A 321 -5.19 -13.67 4.52
CA ALA A 321 -5.57 -12.46 5.26
C ALA A 321 -4.41 -11.63 5.82
N PRO A 322 -3.25 -12.20 6.25
CA PRO A 322 -2.09 -11.41 6.63
C PRO A 322 -1.64 -10.35 5.63
N LEU A 323 -1.89 -10.55 4.33
CA LEU A 323 -1.61 -9.55 3.29
C LEU A 323 -2.37 -8.24 3.48
N GLY A 324 -3.58 -8.29 4.08
CA GLY A 324 -4.41 -7.12 4.34
C GLY A 324 -4.10 -6.40 5.65
N TYR A 325 -3.15 -6.90 6.44
CA TYR A 325 -2.78 -6.31 7.73
C TYR A 325 -1.52 -5.46 7.59
N ARG A 326 -1.72 -4.25 7.07
CA ARG A 326 -0.66 -3.26 6.97
C ARG A 326 -0.18 -2.83 8.36
N LYS A 327 1.14 -2.85 8.54
CA LYS A 327 1.84 -2.31 9.71
C LYS A 327 2.86 -1.26 9.28
N LEU A 328 3.84 -0.95 10.12
CA LEU A 328 4.89 0.00 9.77
C LEU A 328 5.68 -0.52 8.55
N SER A 329 5.42 0.09 7.40
CA SER A 329 6.04 -0.21 6.11
C SER A 329 7.40 0.50 6.01
N THR A 330 7.66 1.18 4.89
CA THR A 330 8.80 2.09 4.74
C THR A 330 8.57 3.38 5.51
N THR A 331 9.65 3.99 5.99
CA THR A 331 9.66 5.34 6.56
C THR A 331 10.16 6.39 5.55
N ASP A 332 10.24 6.01 4.27
CA ASP A 332 10.66 6.88 3.18
C ASP A 332 9.59 7.95 2.87
N GLY A 333 10.04 9.16 2.57
CA GLY A 333 9.18 10.34 2.41
C GLY A 333 8.64 10.88 3.73
N VAL A 334 7.52 11.61 3.68
CA VAL A 334 6.96 12.34 4.83
C VAL A 334 5.78 11.60 5.46
N LEU A 335 5.54 11.86 6.75
CA LEU A 335 4.38 11.33 7.48
C LEU A 335 3.07 11.94 6.93
N ARG A 336 2.18 11.07 6.47
CA ARG A 336 0.84 11.42 5.97
C ARG A 336 -0.25 11.32 7.02
N GLY A 337 -0.06 10.43 8.00
CA GLY A 337 -1.02 10.19 9.07
C GLY A 337 -0.79 8.83 9.68
N GLU A 338 -1.81 8.28 10.33
CA GLU A 338 -1.77 6.98 10.98
C GLU A 338 -2.84 6.06 10.39
N ALA A 339 -2.51 4.78 10.27
CA ALA A 339 -3.44 3.75 9.83
C ALA A 339 -4.58 3.57 10.84
N VAL A 340 -5.81 3.47 10.33
CA VAL A 340 -7.01 3.30 11.16
C VAL A 340 -6.92 1.99 11.94
N GLY A 341 -7.23 2.07 13.24
CA GLY A 341 -7.33 0.91 14.14
C GLY A 341 -6.01 0.45 14.77
N GLY A 342 -4.86 0.71 14.13
CA GLY A 342 -3.54 0.31 14.65
C GLY A 342 -2.60 1.45 15.03
N ALA A 343 -2.95 2.70 14.70
CA ALA A 343 -2.12 3.89 14.93
C ALA A 343 -0.68 3.76 14.37
N TYR A 344 -0.51 2.96 13.31
CA TYR A 344 0.78 2.81 12.63
C TYR A 344 1.03 4.03 11.74
N PRO A 345 2.18 4.72 11.86
CA PRO A 345 2.46 5.86 11.00
C PRO A 345 2.63 5.44 9.53
N VAL A 346 2.03 6.23 8.64
CA VAL A 346 2.04 6.03 7.20
C VAL A 346 2.90 7.09 6.56
N PHE A 347 4.04 6.66 6.01
CA PHE A 347 4.94 7.52 5.24
C PHE A 347 4.71 7.33 3.75
N HIS A 348 4.88 8.41 2.99
CA HIS A 348 4.81 8.36 1.54
C HIS A 348 5.84 9.29 0.91
N ASN A 349 6.65 8.73 0.00
CA ASN A 349 7.62 9.47 -0.80
C ASN A 349 7.01 9.85 -2.16
N SER A 350 6.57 11.09 -2.27
CA SER A 350 6.03 11.65 -3.53
C SER A 350 7.07 11.83 -4.63
N TRP A 351 8.36 11.63 -4.35
CA TRP A 351 9.47 11.99 -5.24
C TRP A 351 10.29 10.80 -5.75
N ARG A 352 9.88 9.57 -5.39
CA ARG A 352 10.62 8.32 -5.64
C ARG A 352 11.05 8.12 -7.10
N ASP A 353 10.22 8.51 -8.07
CA ASP A 353 10.44 8.24 -9.50
C ASP A 353 10.84 9.48 -10.32
N LYS A 354 11.11 10.63 -9.69
CA LYS A 354 11.36 11.93 -10.37
C LYS A 354 10.27 12.31 -11.40
N ARG A 355 9.07 11.75 -11.28
CA ARG A 355 7.89 12.10 -12.09
C ARG A 355 7.13 13.23 -11.40
N ALA A 356 6.36 13.99 -12.18
CA ALA A 356 5.43 14.95 -11.62
C ALA A 356 4.37 14.20 -10.80
N THR A 357 4.34 14.47 -9.50
CA THR A 357 3.37 13.87 -8.57
C THR A 357 2.24 14.85 -8.31
N HIS A 358 1.02 14.36 -8.48
CA HIS A 358 -0.19 15.14 -8.26
C HIS A 358 -1.05 14.44 -7.21
N GLU A 359 -1.46 15.19 -6.19
CA GLU A 359 -2.31 14.68 -5.11
C GLU A 359 -3.63 15.43 -5.09
N VAL A 360 -4.73 14.70 -4.86
CA VAL A 360 -6.07 15.27 -4.79
C VAL A 360 -6.65 15.01 -3.40
N TRP A 361 -6.95 16.10 -2.69
CA TRP A 361 -7.49 16.06 -1.33
C TRP A 361 -8.97 16.48 -1.36
N VAL A 362 -9.88 15.51 -1.23
CA VAL A 362 -11.33 15.73 -1.35
C VAL A 362 -12.02 15.59 0.00
N GLY A 363 -13.02 16.44 0.26
CA GLY A 363 -13.81 16.41 1.48
C GLY A 363 -14.71 17.64 1.61
N GLN A 364 -15.76 17.55 2.43
CA GLN A 364 -16.64 18.69 2.68
C GLN A 364 -15.95 19.78 3.52
N SER A 365 -16.56 20.96 3.61
CA SER A 365 -16.07 22.01 4.52
C SER A 365 -16.12 21.52 5.97
N GLY A 366 -15.11 21.85 6.78
CA GLY A 366 -14.98 21.39 8.17
C GLY A 366 -14.27 20.05 8.37
N TYR A 367 -13.97 19.29 7.31
CA TYR A 367 -13.30 17.97 7.40
C TYR A 367 -11.77 18.06 7.52
N GLY A 368 -11.22 19.24 7.82
CA GLY A 368 -9.79 19.41 8.08
C GLY A 368 -8.85 19.42 6.87
N LYS A 369 -9.35 19.54 5.63
CA LYS A 369 -8.51 19.58 4.40
C LYS A 369 -7.38 20.61 4.48
N THR A 370 -7.71 21.85 4.84
CA THR A 370 -6.74 22.93 4.95
C THR A 370 -5.69 22.66 6.01
N PHE A 371 -6.11 22.14 7.17
CA PHE A 371 -5.18 21.74 8.23
C PHE A 371 -4.21 20.65 7.74
N ALA A 372 -4.74 19.60 7.11
CA ALA A 372 -3.93 18.49 6.65
C ALA A 372 -2.97 18.88 5.52
N LEU A 373 -3.43 19.68 4.56
CA LEU A 373 -2.59 20.25 3.50
C LEU A 373 -1.47 21.11 4.10
N ASN A 374 -1.79 21.94 5.10
CA ASN A 374 -0.81 22.79 5.74
C ASN A 374 0.28 21.98 6.46
N CYS A 375 -0.10 20.96 7.22
CA CYS A 375 0.85 20.06 7.87
C CYS A 375 1.70 19.30 6.84
N TYR A 376 1.09 18.83 5.74
CA TYR A 376 1.79 18.13 4.68
C TYR A 376 2.86 19.01 4.02
N LEU A 377 2.48 20.22 3.56
CA LEU A 377 3.39 21.15 2.90
C LEU A 377 4.54 21.56 3.82
N THR A 378 4.25 21.79 5.11
CA THR A 378 5.26 22.11 6.13
C THR A 378 6.27 20.96 6.30
N ARG A 379 5.80 19.70 6.32
CA ARG A 379 6.67 18.51 6.40
C ARG A 379 7.51 18.31 5.15
N GLU A 380 6.94 18.49 3.96
CA GLU A 380 7.69 18.40 2.69
C GLU A 380 8.79 19.45 2.61
N TYR A 381 8.52 20.67 3.05
CA TYR A 381 9.54 21.70 3.15
C TYR A 381 10.63 21.32 4.16
N ALA A 382 10.24 20.93 5.37
CA ALA A 382 11.18 20.61 6.44
C ALA A 382 12.08 19.42 6.05
N GLU A 383 11.47 18.29 5.72
CA GLU A 383 12.19 17.03 5.52
C GLU A 383 12.88 16.98 4.15
N ASN A 384 12.17 17.34 3.07
CA ASN A 384 12.69 17.22 1.71
C ASN A 384 13.27 18.53 1.13
N GLY A 385 13.10 19.67 1.81
CA GLY A 385 13.59 20.96 1.31
C GLY A 385 12.80 21.49 0.12
N ILE A 386 11.55 21.05 -0.05
CA ILE A 386 10.75 21.36 -1.24
C ILE A 386 9.87 22.58 -0.96
N SER A 387 10.19 23.69 -1.62
CA SER A 387 9.38 24.90 -1.59
C SER A 387 8.04 24.69 -2.28
N PHE A 388 7.03 25.40 -1.81
CA PHE A 388 5.68 25.35 -2.37
C PHE A 388 5.06 26.74 -2.45
N ASP A 389 4.25 26.95 -3.49
CA ASP A 389 3.36 28.11 -3.61
C ASP A 389 1.94 27.70 -3.23
N LEU A 390 1.29 28.50 -2.39
CA LEU A 390 -0.06 28.21 -1.89
C LEU A 390 -1.08 29.23 -2.40
N LEU A 391 -1.93 28.80 -3.33
CA LEU A 391 -3.11 29.56 -3.74
C LEU A 391 -4.33 29.13 -2.91
N GLU A 392 -4.66 29.92 -1.88
CA GLU A 392 -5.72 29.57 -0.93
C GLU A 392 -6.72 30.73 -0.79
N PRO A 393 -7.99 30.55 -1.21
CA PRO A 393 -8.95 31.66 -1.31
C PRO A 393 -9.62 32.06 0.01
N MET A 394 -9.56 31.23 1.06
CA MET A 394 -10.25 31.51 2.33
C MET A 394 -9.40 32.26 3.36
N GLY A 395 -8.12 32.53 3.07
CA GLY A 395 -7.21 33.31 3.91
C GLY A 395 -6.53 32.53 5.05
N HIS A 396 -6.75 31.21 5.14
CA HIS A 396 -6.11 30.35 6.15
C HIS A 396 -4.62 30.13 5.86
N GLY A 397 -4.19 30.30 4.60
CA GLY A 397 -2.77 30.23 4.22
C GLY A 397 -1.89 31.26 4.94
N ARG A 398 -2.49 32.34 5.48
CA ARG A 398 -1.79 33.34 6.30
C ARG A 398 -1.09 32.73 7.51
N HIS A 399 -1.67 31.70 8.14
CA HIS A 399 -1.04 31.05 9.28
C HIS A 399 0.29 30.38 8.92
N ILE A 400 0.38 29.78 7.73
CA ILE A 400 1.66 29.27 7.20
C ILE A 400 2.58 30.45 6.90
N ALA A 401 2.11 31.46 6.18
CA ALA A 401 2.97 32.58 5.82
C ALA A 401 3.57 33.26 7.07
N ASP A 402 2.77 33.48 8.12
CA ASP A 402 3.22 34.03 9.40
C ASP A 402 4.17 33.06 10.12
N ALA A 403 3.86 31.76 10.16
CA ALA A 403 4.73 30.75 10.78
C ALA A 403 6.08 30.61 10.07
N PHE A 404 6.10 30.87 8.76
CA PHE A 404 7.28 30.75 7.93
C PHE A 404 7.97 32.09 7.62
N GLY A 405 7.49 33.22 8.14
CA GLY A 405 8.00 34.54 7.78
C GLY A 405 7.92 34.86 6.27
N LEU A 406 7.02 34.20 5.54
CA LEU A 406 6.89 34.32 4.09
C LEU A 406 6.01 35.51 3.71
N PRO A 407 6.27 36.14 2.55
CA PRO A 407 5.40 37.17 2.04
C PRO A 407 4.01 36.60 1.72
N TRP A 408 2.99 37.18 2.33
CA TRP A 408 1.59 36.82 2.07
C TRP A 408 0.96 37.82 1.10
N TYR A 409 0.67 37.35 -0.11
CA TYR A 409 0.01 38.16 -1.14
C TYR A 409 -1.48 37.85 -1.18
N VAL A 410 -2.32 38.83 -0.81
CA VAL A 410 -3.76 38.72 -1.00
C VAL A 410 -4.10 39.18 -2.40
N LEU A 411 -4.57 38.26 -3.25
CA LEU A 411 -5.21 38.59 -4.52
C LEU A 411 -6.54 39.31 -4.23
N SER A 412 -6.51 40.64 -4.23
CA SER A 412 -7.69 41.48 -4.02
C SER A 412 -7.85 42.45 -5.17
N ALA A 413 -9.08 42.64 -5.66
CA ALA A 413 -9.38 43.66 -6.66
C ALA A 413 -8.99 45.09 -6.21
N LYS A 414 -8.78 45.32 -4.90
CA LYS A 414 -8.35 46.62 -4.36
C LYS A 414 -6.83 46.77 -4.25
N ALA A 415 -6.12 45.67 -3.98
CA ALA A 415 -4.69 45.72 -3.62
C ALA A 415 -3.79 45.13 -4.71
N THR A 416 -4.30 44.22 -5.54
CA THR A 416 -3.54 43.52 -6.56
C THR A 416 -3.92 44.04 -7.93
N LYS A 417 -2.91 44.47 -8.69
CA LYS A 417 -3.06 44.79 -10.11
C LYS A 417 -2.36 43.69 -10.90
N LEU A 418 -3.15 42.74 -11.42
CA LEU A 418 -2.66 41.75 -12.36
C LEU A 418 -3.01 42.22 -13.77
N ASN A 419 -1.99 42.41 -14.60
CA ASN A 419 -2.16 42.80 -15.99
C ASN A 419 -2.15 41.53 -16.86
N PRO A 420 -3.26 41.16 -17.54
CA PRO A 420 -3.31 39.94 -18.37
C PRO A 420 -2.33 39.95 -19.56
N GLN A 421 -1.73 41.10 -19.84
CA GLN A 421 -0.73 41.32 -20.88
C GLN A 421 0.72 41.25 -20.35
N ASP A 422 0.94 40.99 -19.07
CA ASP A 422 2.28 40.77 -18.54
C ASP A 422 2.92 39.57 -19.27
N VAL A 423 4.20 39.70 -19.61
CA VAL A 423 4.92 38.69 -20.39
C VAL A 423 5.22 37.47 -19.50
N MET A 424 4.66 36.33 -19.89
CA MET A 424 4.85 35.03 -19.22
C MET A 424 5.65 34.06 -20.09
N PHE A 425 5.70 34.27 -21.41
CA PHE A 425 6.38 33.39 -22.36
C PHE A 425 7.40 34.15 -23.21
N PRO A 426 8.58 33.55 -23.48
CA PRO A 426 9.65 34.18 -24.25
C PRO A 426 9.31 34.36 -25.73
N THR A 427 8.38 33.56 -26.26
CA THR A 427 8.04 33.57 -27.69
C THR A 427 6.74 34.34 -27.93
N LEU A 428 6.72 35.11 -29.02
CA LEU A 428 5.56 35.92 -29.40
C LEU A 428 4.28 35.08 -29.56
N ILE A 429 4.40 33.92 -30.20
CA ILE A 429 3.27 33.03 -30.48
C ILE A 429 2.69 32.46 -29.17
N GLU A 430 3.53 32.01 -28.24
CA GLU A 430 3.08 31.50 -26.95
C GLU A 430 2.46 32.60 -26.09
N GLN A 431 3.07 33.79 -26.06
CA GLN A 431 2.54 34.92 -25.31
C GLN A 431 1.17 35.36 -25.84
N VAL A 432 1.01 35.50 -27.16
CA VAL A 432 -0.29 35.84 -27.78
C VAL A 432 -1.33 34.77 -27.49
N SER A 433 -0.97 33.48 -27.60
CA SER A 433 -1.84 32.35 -27.29
C SER A 433 -2.27 32.32 -25.82
N HIS A 434 -1.34 32.63 -24.91
CA HIS A 434 -1.60 32.73 -23.47
C HIS A 434 -2.55 33.90 -23.15
N THR A 435 -2.23 35.12 -23.59
CA THR A 435 -3.08 36.29 -23.36
C THR A 435 -4.47 36.11 -23.98
N THR A 436 -4.59 35.49 -25.16
CA THR A 436 -5.90 35.18 -25.77
C THR A 436 -6.74 34.26 -24.88
N ARG A 437 -6.13 33.20 -24.30
CA ARG A 437 -6.81 32.29 -23.36
C ARG A 437 -7.23 32.99 -22.08
N LEU A 438 -6.44 33.94 -21.57
CA LEU A 438 -6.83 34.79 -20.45
C LEU A 438 -8.06 35.63 -20.78
N TYR A 439 -8.12 36.24 -21.97
CA TYR A 439 -9.31 36.97 -22.42
C TYR A 439 -10.55 36.07 -22.55
N GLU A 440 -10.42 34.86 -23.10
CA GLU A 440 -11.51 33.87 -23.13
C GLU A 440 -12.04 33.54 -21.72
N THR A 441 -11.12 33.41 -20.74
CA THR A 441 -11.44 33.16 -19.34
C THR A 441 -12.18 34.34 -18.71
N VAL A 442 -11.67 35.57 -18.90
CA VAL A 442 -12.27 36.80 -18.38
C VAL A 442 -13.64 37.08 -19.00
N LEU A 443 -13.81 36.80 -20.29
CA LEU A 443 -15.08 36.97 -21.01
C LEU A 443 -16.09 35.85 -20.72
N GLY A 444 -15.67 34.76 -20.08
CA GLY A 444 -16.53 33.60 -19.79
C GLY A 444 -17.01 32.85 -21.04
N ARG A 445 -16.33 33.00 -22.18
CA ARG A 445 -16.67 32.34 -23.45
C ARG A 445 -15.44 32.03 -24.28
N GLN A 446 -15.51 30.96 -25.06
CA GLN A 446 -14.48 30.66 -26.06
C GLN A 446 -14.61 31.62 -27.25
N LEU A 447 -13.47 32.05 -27.80
CA LEU A 447 -13.41 32.82 -29.05
C LEU A 447 -13.13 31.88 -30.25
N SER A 448 -13.54 30.62 -30.14
CA SER A 448 -13.40 29.60 -31.18
C SER A 448 -14.70 28.85 -31.39
N GLY A 449 -14.92 28.32 -32.60
CA GLY A 449 -16.02 27.39 -32.90
C GLY A 449 -17.17 27.98 -33.73
N GLY A 450 -17.22 29.31 -33.90
CA GLY A 450 -18.16 29.99 -34.80
C GLY A 450 -17.48 31.03 -35.67
N GLN A 451 -18.14 31.46 -36.75
CA GLN A 451 -17.55 32.39 -37.73
C GLN A 451 -17.23 33.75 -37.11
N ARG A 452 -18.10 34.25 -36.23
CA ARG A 452 -17.92 35.53 -35.55
C ARG A 452 -16.80 35.44 -34.50
N GLU A 453 -16.80 34.37 -33.73
CA GLU A 453 -15.83 34.10 -32.66
C GLU A 453 -14.43 33.97 -33.24
N ASN A 454 -14.27 33.23 -34.34
CA ASN A 454 -12.99 33.09 -35.04
C ASN A 454 -12.48 34.44 -35.58
N LEU A 455 -13.38 35.31 -36.05
CA LEU A 455 -13.03 36.65 -36.52
C LEU A 455 -12.61 37.55 -35.35
N GLU A 456 -13.33 37.50 -34.22
CA GLU A 456 -12.98 38.22 -32.98
C GLU A 456 -11.61 37.75 -32.44
N ARG A 457 -11.33 36.44 -32.49
CA ARG A 457 -10.04 35.87 -32.12
C ARG A 457 -8.90 36.30 -33.05
N GLY A 458 -9.16 36.35 -34.35
CA GLY A 458 -8.19 36.82 -35.34
C GLY A 458 -7.79 38.27 -35.11
N LEU A 459 -8.78 39.16 -34.90
CA LEU A 459 -8.54 40.57 -34.60
C LEU A 459 -7.81 40.78 -33.27
N LEU A 460 -8.17 40.00 -32.23
CA LEU A 460 -7.46 40.03 -30.95
C LEU A 460 -6.01 39.56 -31.10
N GLY A 461 -5.78 38.47 -31.84
CA GLY A 461 -4.44 37.96 -32.12
C GLY A 461 -3.56 38.98 -32.85
N GLU A 462 -4.07 39.61 -33.90
CA GLU A 462 -3.35 40.64 -34.66
C GLU A 462 -3.04 41.88 -33.80
N ALA A 463 -3.98 42.31 -32.96
CA ALA A 463 -3.76 43.41 -32.02
C ALA A 463 -2.65 43.08 -31.01
N LEU A 464 -2.68 41.89 -30.41
CA LEU A 464 -1.67 41.44 -29.46
C LEU A 464 -0.30 41.26 -30.14
N GLU A 465 -0.25 40.71 -31.35
CA GLU A 465 1.00 40.60 -32.12
C GLU A 465 1.61 41.97 -32.38
N THR A 466 0.79 42.95 -32.76
CA THR A 466 1.26 44.32 -33.01
C THR A 466 1.87 44.93 -31.75
N LEU A 467 1.25 44.70 -30.60
CA LEU A 467 1.72 45.23 -29.31
C LEU A 467 3.02 44.56 -28.85
N TYR A 468 3.11 43.24 -28.92
CA TYR A 468 4.28 42.52 -28.43
C TYR A 468 5.47 42.53 -29.40
N ARG A 469 5.23 42.65 -30.72
CA ARG A 469 6.29 42.76 -31.74
C ARG A 469 7.12 44.04 -31.59
N GLY A 470 6.59 45.05 -30.91
CA GLY A 470 7.31 46.27 -30.56
C GLY A 470 8.49 46.05 -29.61
N PHE A 471 8.55 44.90 -28.92
CA PHE A 471 9.64 44.57 -28.01
C PHE A 471 10.71 43.70 -28.70
N PRO A 472 12.00 44.09 -28.64
CA PRO A 472 13.09 43.31 -29.24
C PRO A 472 13.39 42.00 -28.49
N ASP A 473 13.07 41.94 -27.20
CA ASP A 473 13.21 40.75 -26.35
C ASP A 473 12.09 40.74 -25.31
N LEU A 474 11.16 39.79 -25.44
CA LEU A 474 10.02 39.67 -24.54
C LEU A 474 10.44 39.34 -23.10
N ASN A 475 11.55 38.62 -22.89
CA ASN A 475 12.03 38.26 -21.55
C ASN A 475 12.51 39.45 -20.72
N ARG A 476 12.73 40.60 -21.36
CA ARG A 476 13.18 41.83 -20.70
C ARG A 476 12.06 42.82 -20.46
N VAL A 477 10.84 42.49 -20.87
CA VAL A 477 9.67 43.35 -20.65
C VAL A 477 9.26 43.25 -19.20
N SER A 478 9.40 44.34 -18.47
CA SER A 478 8.92 44.47 -17.10
C SER A 478 7.43 44.87 -17.06
N PRO A 479 6.72 44.64 -15.94
CA PRO A 479 5.28 44.94 -15.84
C PRO A 479 4.91 46.42 -16.09
N ASP A 480 5.82 47.36 -15.88
CA ASP A 480 5.65 48.78 -16.17
C ASP A 480 5.74 49.12 -17.66
N LEU A 481 6.36 48.24 -18.46
CA LEU A 481 6.49 48.37 -19.92
C LEU A 481 5.47 47.52 -20.67
N ALA A 482 4.86 46.54 -20.01
CA ALA A 482 3.88 45.66 -20.64
C ALA A 482 2.67 46.47 -21.16
N PRO A 483 2.11 46.10 -22.34
CA PRO A 483 0.85 46.69 -22.81
C PRO A 483 -0.25 46.52 -21.77
N THR A 484 -1.25 47.40 -21.77
CA THR A 484 -2.41 47.26 -20.88
C THR A 484 -3.67 46.94 -21.67
N CYS A 485 -4.73 46.52 -20.98
CA CYS A 485 -6.06 46.34 -21.58
C CYS A 485 -6.57 47.60 -22.31
N GLU A 486 -6.20 48.79 -21.83
CA GLU A 486 -6.53 50.06 -22.50
C GLU A 486 -5.83 50.15 -23.86
N THR A 487 -4.53 49.83 -23.91
CA THR A 487 -3.76 49.82 -25.15
C THR A 487 -4.30 48.78 -26.15
N VAL A 488 -4.72 47.60 -25.66
CA VAL A 488 -5.35 46.57 -26.51
C VAL A 488 -6.67 47.09 -27.09
N CYS A 489 -7.51 47.73 -26.28
CA CYS A 489 -8.77 48.32 -26.73
C CYS A 489 -8.56 49.42 -27.78
N ASP A 490 -7.52 50.23 -27.62
CA ASP A 490 -7.16 51.28 -28.59
C ASP A 490 -6.74 50.71 -29.94
N VAL A 491 -5.87 49.70 -29.94
CA VAL A 491 -5.44 49.01 -31.17
C VAL A 491 -6.64 48.34 -31.86
N LEU A 492 -7.50 47.65 -31.11
CA LEU A 492 -8.72 47.06 -31.65
C LEU A 492 -9.69 48.11 -32.20
N SER A 493 -9.80 49.27 -31.54
CA SER A 493 -10.63 50.38 -32.00
C SER A 493 -10.10 51.00 -33.28
N GLN A 494 -8.78 51.08 -33.44
CA GLN A 494 -8.13 51.51 -34.67
C GLN A 494 -8.36 50.50 -35.80
N ALA A 495 -8.15 49.21 -35.54
CA ALA A 495 -8.42 48.13 -36.51
C ALA A 495 -9.89 48.16 -36.98
N ARG A 496 -10.84 48.39 -36.06
CA ARG A 496 -12.26 48.57 -36.38
C ARG A 496 -12.52 49.79 -37.27
N ARG A 497 -11.82 50.92 -37.03
CA ARG A 497 -11.95 52.14 -37.86
C ARG A 497 -11.37 51.93 -39.26
N GLN A 498 -10.24 51.24 -39.36
CA GLN A 498 -9.60 50.88 -40.63
C GLN A 498 -10.49 49.96 -41.46
N ALA A 499 -11.04 48.90 -40.85
CA ALA A 499 -11.98 47.99 -41.50
C ALA A 499 -13.23 48.71 -42.04
N ARG A 500 -13.74 49.73 -41.33
CA ARG A 500 -14.87 50.57 -41.78
C ARG A 500 -14.52 51.53 -42.92
N HIS A 501 -13.28 52.02 -42.97
CA HIS A 501 -12.83 52.90 -44.07
C HIS A 501 -12.55 52.11 -45.35
N SER A 502 -12.07 50.86 -45.25
CA SER A 502 -11.89 49.96 -46.39
C SER A 502 -13.21 49.47 -46.99
N SER A 503 -14.32 49.48 -46.24
CA SER A 503 -15.67 49.16 -46.76
C SER A 503 -16.40 50.33 -47.44
N HIS A 504 -15.74 51.49 -47.60
CA HIS A 504 -16.30 52.71 -48.23
C HIS A 504 -15.45 53.23 -49.40
N ARG A 505 -14.52 52.42 -49.93
CA ARG A 505 -13.93 52.66 -51.24
C ARG A 505 -14.62 51.74 -52.25
N PRO A 506 -15.29 52.29 -53.29
CA PRO A 506 -15.85 51.49 -54.38
C PRO A 506 -14.76 50.78 -55.19
#